data_AF-A0A356KY95-F1
#
_entry.id   AF-A0A356KY95-F1
#
_cell.length_a   1.000
_cell.length_b   1.000
_cell.length_c   1.000
_cell.angle_alpha   90.00
_cell.angle_beta   90.00
_cell.angle_gamma   90.00
#
_symmetry.space_group_name_H-M   'P 1'
#
loop_
_entity.id
_entity.type
_entity.pdbx_description
1 polymer ?
#
loop_
_entity_poly.entity_id
_entity_poly.type
_entity_poly.pdbx_seq_one_letter_code
_entity_poly.pdbx_strand_id
1 'polypeptide(L)'
;LGSIAAELRERLAEIPRPFGYELAVGGNVKEQREAFQELSMSIVLALLLVYMVLACQYESLRDPLIVMVSVPLAAIGVVVTLWATDTTLNVQSFIGCIMLGGIVVNNA
;
A
#
# COMPACT_ATOMS: atom_id res chain seq x y z
N LEU A 1 11.70 -3.09 9.72
CA LEU A 1 12.65 -2.76 8.62
C LEU A 1 12.83 -1.24 8.45
N GLY A 2 11.76 -0.44 8.34
CA GLY A 2 11.87 1.02 8.27
C GLY A 2 12.48 1.71 9.50
N SER A 3 12.23 1.19 10.70
CA SER A 3 12.82 1.67 11.96
C SER A 3 14.34 1.46 12.01
N ILE A 4 14.81 0.26 11.65
CA ILE A 4 16.25 -0.08 11.63
C ILE A 4 16.97 0.74 10.55
N ALA A 5 16.36 0.97 9.38
CA ALA A 5 16.96 1.78 8.32
C ALA A 5 17.05 3.27 8.67
N ALA A 6 16.13 3.79 9.49
CA ALA A 6 16.18 5.15 10.03
C ALA A 6 17.27 5.28 11.10
N GLU A 7 17.35 4.31 12.02
CA GLU A 7 18.35 4.26 13.08
C GLU A 7 19.78 4.07 12.51
N LEU A 8 19.91 3.29 11.43
CA LEU A 8 21.18 3.11 10.73
C LEU A 8 21.62 4.40 10.03
N ARG A 9 20.69 5.18 9.45
CA ARG A 9 20.99 6.48 8.83
C ARG A 9 21.49 7.50 9.84
N GLU A 10 20.92 7.49 11.03
CA GLU A 10 21.30 8.38 12.14
C GLU A 10 22.70 8.03 12.66
N ARG A 11 22.99 6.74 12.86
CA ARG A 11 24.33 6.26 13.27
C ARG A 11 25.40 6.42 12.17
N LEU A 12 25.04 6.32 10.89
CA LEU A 12 25.96 6.61 9.78
C LEU A 12 26.24 8.11 9.59
N ALA A 13 25.44 9.00 10.18
CA ALA A 13 25.68 10.44 10.13
C ALA A 13 26.79 10.89 11.10
N GLU A 14 27.09 10.09 12.12
CA GLU A 14 28.14 10.38 13.11
C GLU A 14 29.56 9.99 12.66
N ILE A 15 29.70 9.23 11.56
CA ILE A 15 31.00 8.80 11.03
C ILE A 15 31.58 9.91 10.13
N PRO A 16 32.80 10.42 10.41
CA PRO A 16 33.43 11.46 9.60
C PRO A 16 33.65 10.97 8.16
N ARG A 17 33.06 11.69 7.20
CA ARG A 17 33.05 11.32 5.77
C ARG A 17 34.29 11.88 5.05
N PRO A 18 35.03 11.09 4.25
CA PRO A 18 35.96 11.63 3.27
C PRO A 18 35.20 12.41 2.19
N PHE A 19 35.73 13.54 1.75
CA PHE A 19 35.14 14.37 0.70
C PHE A 19 34.89 13.55 -0.59
N GLY A 20 33.66 13.57 -1.10
CA GLY A 20 33.30 13.04 -2.42
C GLY A 20 32.48 11.76 -2.47
N TYR A 21 32.07 11.18 -1.33
CA TYR A 21 31.26 9.95 -1.29
C TYR A 21 29.84 10.18 -0.75
N GLU A 22 28.82 9.83 -1.54
CA GLU A 22 27.43 9.69 -1.08
C GLU A 22 27.18 8.26 -0.59
N LEU A 23 26.98 8.10 0.72
CA LEU A 23 26.46 6.87 1.30
C LEU A 23 24.93 6.87 1.22
N ALA A 24 24.39 6.19 0.21
CA ALA A 24 22.97 5.89 0.11
C ALA A 24 22.69 4.46 0.60
N VAL A 25 21.68 4.29 1.46
CA VAL A 25 21.07 2.97 1.71
C VAL A 25 20.33 2.58 0.43
N GLY A 26 21.02 1.88 -0.47
CA GLY A 26 20.58 1.59 -1.83
C GLY A 26 20.19 0.12 -2.07
N GLY A 27 19.36 -0.10 -3.09
CA GLY A 27 18.87 -1.42 -3.53
C GLY A 27 17.43 -1.66 -3.09
N ASN A 28 17.25 -2.48 -2.06
CA ASN A 28 15.95 -3.09 -1.72
C ASN A 28 14.91 -2.08 -1.17
N VAL A 29 15.32 -1.10 -0.35
CA VAL A 29 14.36 -0.10 0.20
C VAL A 29 13.89 0.88 -0.87
N LYS A 30 14.74 1.21 -1.84
CA LYS A 30 14.38 2.09 -2.96
C LYS A 30 13.42 1.37 -3.91
N GLU A 31 13.76 0.15 -4.32
CA GLU A 31 12.88 -0.71 -5.15
C GLU A 31 11.53 -0.96 -4.46
N GLN A 32 11.52 -1.23 -3.14
CA GLN A 32 10.28 -1.38 -2.39
C GLN A 32 9.43 -0.11 -2.42
N ARG A 33 10.04 1.08 -2.29
CA ARG A 33 9.31 2.35 -2.32
C ARG A 33 8.75 2.66 -3.71
N GLU A 34 9.53 2.40 -4.76
CA GLU A 34 9.07 2.52 -6.15
C GLU A 34 7.91 1.56 -6.42
N ALA A 35 8.03 0.28 -6.04
CA ALA A 35 6.95 -0.69 -6.16
C ALA A 35 5.70 -0.29 -5.36
N PHE A 36 5.86 0.25 -4.15
CA PHE A 36 4.73 0.72 -3.34
C PHE A 36 4.01 1.89 -4.00
N GLN A 37 4.77 2.81 -4.63
CA GLN A 37 4.20 3.93 -5.37
C GLN A 37 3.41 3.42 -6.59
N GLU A 38 3.99 2.50 -7.38
CA GLU A 38 3.28 1.88 -8.51
C GLU A 38 2.01 1.15 -8.07
N LEU A 39 2.11 0.30 -7.04
CA LEU A 39 0.97 -0.44 -6.50
C LEU A 39 -0.12 0.49 -5.95
N SER A 40 0.26 1.59 -5.29
CA SER A 40 -0.70 2.58 -4.81
C SER A 40 -1.46 3.24 -5.97
N MET A 41 -0.77 3.53 -7.08
CA MET A 41 -1.40 4.05 -8.29
C MET A 41 -2.30 3.00 -8.95
N SER A 42 -1.87 1.74 -8.98
CA SER A 42 -2.69 0.61 -9.47
C SER A 42 -3.95 0.41 -8.64
N ILE A 43 -3.89 0.53 -7.30
CA ILE A 43 -5.07 0.44 -6.42
C ILE A 43 -6.07 1.54 -6.75
N VAL A 44 -5.61 2.79 -6.88
CA VAL A 44 -6.51 3.91 -7.23
C VAL A 44 -7.18 3.67 -8.58
N LEU A 45 -6.43 3.22 -9.58
CA LEU A 45 -6.97 2.89 -10.90
C LEU A 45 -7.97 1.72 -10.83
N ALA A 46 -7.64 0.67 -10.06
CA ALA A 46 -8.52 -0.48 -9.87
C ALA A 46 -9.84 -0.07 -9.19
N LEU A 47 -9.80 0.77 -8.15
CA LEU A 47 -11.00 1.29 -7.49
C LEU A 47 -11.87 2.10 -8.44
N LEU A 48 -11.26 2.92 -9.29
CA LEU A 48 -11.96 3.69 -10.31
C LEU A 48 -12.66 2.75 -11.33
N LEU A 49 -11.96 1.72 -11.81
CA LEU A 49 -12.53 0.75 -12.73
C LEU A 49 -13.68 -0.05 -12.09
N VAL A 50 -13.51 -0.49 -10.85
CA VAL A 50 -14.54 -1.19 -10.08
C VAL A 50 -15.76 -0.29 -9.90
N TYR A 51 -15.57 0.98 -9.54
CA TYR A 51 -16.66 1.95 -9.44
C TYR A 51 -17.41 2.09 -10.78
N MET A 52 -16.71 2.19 -11.91
CA MET A 52 -17.35 2.25 -13.23
C MET A 52 -18.17 1.00 -13.53
N VAL A 53 -17.63 -0.19 -13.25
CA VAL A 53 -18.33 -1.46 -13.47
C VAL A 53 -19.60 -1.53 -12.62
N LEU A 54 -19.52 -1.16 -11.34
CA LEU A 54 -20.69 -1.11 -10.45
C LEU A 54 -21.70 -0.06 -10.91
N ALA A 55 -21.25 1.12 -11.34
CA ALA A 55 -22.13 2.17 -11.85
C ALA A 55 -22.91 1.72 -13.07
N CYS A 56 -22.25 0.99 -13.98
CA CYS A 56 -22.92 0.35 -15.11
C CYS A 56 -23.89 -0.75 -14.67
N GLN A 57 -23.56 -1.52 -13.64
CA GLN A 57 -24.39 -2.62 -13.14
C GLN A 57 -25.67 -2.13 -12.44
N TYR A 58 -25.56 -1.13 -11.57
CA TYR A 58 -26.70 -0.58 -10.83
C TYR A 58 -27.47 0.48 -11.63
N GLU A 59 -27.02 0.83 -12.85
CA GLU A 59 -27.56 1.94 -13.65
C GLU A 59 -27.63 3.26 -12.85
N SER A 60 -26.75 3.41 -11.86
CA SER A 60 -26.82 4.43 -10.82
C SER A 60 -25.42 4.78 -10.35
N LEU A 61 -25.17 6.08 -10.17
CA LEU A 61 -23.89 6.59 -9.65
C LEU A 61 -23.87 6.64 -8.11
N ARG A 62 -25.01 6.48 -7.46
CA ARG A 62 -25.11 6.63 -5.99
C ARG A 62 -24.87 5.31 -5.27
N ASP A 63 -25.42 4.22 -5.78
CA ASP A 63 -25.31 2.91 -5.15
C ASP A 63 -23.85 2.38 -5.10
N PRO A 64 -23.03 2.53 -6.16
CA PRO A 64 -21.60 2.19 -6.11
C PRO A 64 -20.80 2.99 -5.06
N LEU A 65 -21.21 4.23 -4.81
CA LEU A 65 -20.56 5.11 -3.84
C LEU A 65 -20.74 4.59 -2.41
N ILE A 66 -21.90 3.99 -2.11
CA ILE A 66 -22.17 3.35 -0.83
C ILE A 66 -21.28 2.10 -0.66
N VAL A 67 -21.17 1.29 -1.72
CA VAL A 67 -20.28 0.11 -1.73
C VAL A 67 -18.83 0.51 -1.51
N MET A 68 -18.35 1.61 -2.10
CA MET A 68 -16.98 2.12 -1.91
C MET A 68 -16.66 2.49 -0.45
N VAL A 69 -17.64 2.74 0.42
CA VAL A 69 -17.41 2.97 1.86
C VAL A 69 -16.95 1.70 2.58
N SER A 70 -17.21 0.52 2.04
CA SER A 70 -16.70 -0.75 2.57
C SER A 70 -15.19 -0.91 2.37
N VAL A 71 -14.60 -0.26 1.36
CA VAL A 71 -13.17 -0.33 1.02
C VAL A 71 -12.26 0.19 2.14
N PRO A 72 -12.46 1.41 2.70
CA PRO A 72 -11.65 1.86 3.84
C PRO A 72 -11.84 0.98 5.08
N LEU A 73 -13.01 0.37 5.26
CA LEU A 73 -13.25 -0.56 6.36
C LEU A 73 -12.43 -1.85 6.17
N ALA A 74 -12.36 -2.37 4.95
CA ALA A 74 -11.49 -3.50 4.60
C ALA A 74 -10.01 -3.18 4.82
N ALA A 75 -9.57 -1.95 4.47
CA ALA A 75 -8.20 -1.50 4.69
C ALA A 75 -7.83 -1.49 6.18
N ILE A 76 -8.74 -1.07 7.06
CA ILE A 76 -8.56 -1.15 8.52
C ILE A 76 -8.40 -2.62 8.94
N GLY A 77 -9.24 -3.52 8.43
CA GLY A 77 -9.15 -4.96 8.71
C GLY A 77 -7.79 -5.56 8.33
N VAL A 78 -7.24 -5.16 7.17
CA VAL A 78 -5.89 -5.56 6.76
C VAL A 78 -4.85 -5.05 7.74
N VAL A 79 -4.87 -3.76 8.08
CA VAL A 79 -3.87 -3.16 9.00
C VAL A 79 -3.91 -3.86 10.36
N VAL A 80 -5.10 -4.11 10.89
CA VAL A 80 -5.28 -4.83 12.17
C VAL A 80 -4.75 -6.26 12.08
N THR A 81 -5.01 -6.97 10.98
CA THR A 81 -4.55 -8.35 10.79
C THR A 81 -3.04 -8.43 10.67
N LEU A 82 -2.43 -7.54 9.89
CA LEU A 82 -0.97 -7.46 9.74
C LEU A 82 -0.30 -7.14 11.07
N TRP A 83 -0.88 -6.21 11.84
CA TRP A 83 -0.41 -5.90 13.18
C TRP A 83 -0.53 -7.10 14.13
N ALA A 84 -1.64 -7.83 14.11
CA ALA A 84 -1.85 -9.01 14.94
C ALA A 84 -0.94 -10.20 14.57
N THR A 85 -0.48 -10.27 13.32
CA THR A 85 0.42 -11.34 12.83
C THR A 85 1.89 -10.93 12.81
N ASP A 86 2.24 -9.73 13.31
CA ASP A 86 3.58 -9.14 13.25
C ASP A 86 4.18 -9.13 11.83
N THR A 87 3.32 -9.07 10.81
CA THR A 87 3.75 -9.05 9.40
C THR A 87 3.84 -7.62 8.90
N THR A 88 4.91 -7.31 8.17
CA THR A 88 5.11 -5.97 7.60
C THR A 88 4.33 -5.78 6.31
N LEU A 89 3.88 -4.54 6.05
CA LEU A 89 3.38 -4.16 4.72
C LEU A 89 4.49 -4.30 3.67
N ASN A 90 4.34 -5.29 2.79
CA ASN A 90 5.22 -5.53 1.65
C ASN A 90 4.40 -5.74 0.37
N VAL A 91 5.07 -5.94 -0.76
CA VAL A 91 4.42 -6.16 -2.07
C VAL A 91 3.41 -7.32 -2.03
N GLN A 92 3.70 -8.40 -1.30
CA GLN A 92 2.82 -9.55 -1.19
C GLN A 92 1.56 -9.22 -0.37
N SER A 93 1.69 -8.48 0.73
CA SER A 93 0.55 -7.96 1.49
C SER A 93 -0.36 -7.08 0.60
N PHE A 94 0.23 -6.26 -0.28
CA PHE A 94 -0.51 -5.41 -1.22
C PHE A 94 -1.33 -6.21 -2.24
N ILE A 95 -0.79 -7.30 -2.78
CA ILE A 95 -1.55 -8.20 -3.65
C ILE A 95 -2.77 -8.74 -2.90
N GLY A 96 -2.60 -9.11 -1.62
CA GLY A 96 -3.70 -9.49 -0.73
C GLY A 96 -4.75 -8.38 -0.55
N CYS A 97 -4.32 -7.13 -0.34
CA CYS A 97 -5.23 -5.98 -0.25
C CYS A 97 -6.08 -5.81 -1.52
N ILE A 98 -5.46 -5.95 -2.70
CA ILE A 98 -6.16 -5.83 -3.99
C ILE A 98 -7.22 -6.93 -4.13
N MET A 99 -6.87 -8.18 -3.82
CA MET A 99 -7.82 -9.29 -3.85
C MET A 99 -8.98 -9.09 -2.87
N LEU A 100 -8.69 -8.67 -1.64
CA LEU A 100 -9.71 -8.37 -0.62
C LEU A 100 -10.65 -7.24 -1.06
N GLY A 101 -10.11 -6.20 -1.69
CA GLY A 101 -10.91 -5.12 -2.27
C GLY A 101 -11.95 -5.65 -3.27
N GLY A 102 -11.56 -6.56 -4.15
CA GLY A 102 -12.50 -7.20 -5.08
C GLY A 102 -13.56 -8.06 -4.39
N ILE A 103 -13.17 -8.85 -3.38
CA ILE A 103 -14.09 -9.73 -2.64
C ILE A 103 -15.12 -8.91 -1.86
N VAL A 104 -14.68 -7.88 -1.14
CA VAL A 104 -15.56 -7.04 -0.31
C VAL A 104 -16.57 -6.28 -1.18
N VAL A 105 -16.12 -5.77 -2.33
CA VAL A 105 -17.02 -5.08 -3.26
C VAL A 105 -18.04 -6.04 -3.89
N ASN A 106 -17.65 -7.27 -4.19
CA ASN A 106 -18.58 -8.27 -4.73
C ASN A 106 -19.56 -8.82 -3.67
N ASN A 107 -19.27 -8.64 -2.37
CA ASN A 107 -20.10 -9.13 -1.27
C ASN A 107 -20.95 -8.02 -0.60
N ALA A 108 -20.78 -6.77 -1.02
CA ALA A 108 -21.60 -5.63 -0.63
C ALA A 108 -22.87 -5.53 -1.48
#